data_AF-A0A0R3SEG2-F1
#
_entry.id   AF-A0A0R3SEG2-F1
#
_cell.length_a   1.000
_cell.length_b   1.000
_cell.length_c   1.000
_cell.angle_alpha   90.00
_cell.angle_beta   90.00
_cell.angle_gamma   90.00
#
_symmetry.space_group_name_H-M   'P 1'
#
loop_
_entity.id
_entity.type
_entity.pdbx_description
1 polymer ?
#
loop_
_entity_poly.entity_id
_entity_poly.type
_entity_poly.pdbx_seq_one_letter_code
_entity_poly.pdbx_strand_id
1 'polypeptide(L)'
;LPRLASSFFGRKSGDRTSDLREIEINNQTPEKEIPAPTISHQRILSSSVTCSQRNVLPRQVWVESLDDGKERYLDIVDLHPDIFATFPRLDLVHQNLYWQAHYRIVDWRCITTRAELVHRSRRKPWPQKGTGRARHGNRRTHIFKGGGQCNGPRGPESYFSILPYTVRLYGLLGMLSAKQAQGDLHIVEDFSLSQDLESAAKEVYSLANKRAQNRLRLTSTDPNEDVVIKRLKHLEDSTALEPKANNIDLLTSAIAREKEESEELMDLIRGGRAAEAANLGYRAAQYLREQVDKRGWGPACLFITDVETYLDSGDEISAGLAMALACASYAHYIEIDVAPESAAIQARLREGSQYTAPRSAHPGRGLTLMPVHGLNVWSMVHHDSLILSRQALDLLESRLLAAQRRVIPPGYQSALEWGPPMAGDWFVGRDHEADMSYMPSRHFSGDLGDADELKQRLQ
;
A
#
# COMPACT_ATOMS: atom_id res chain seq x y z
N LEU A 1 84.52 -11.52 -19.94
CA LEU A 1 83.43 -12.11 -20.75
C LEU A 1 82.11 -11.54 -20.22
N PRO A 2 81.30 -10.90 -21.08
CA PRO A 2 80.17 -10.02 -20.74
C PRO A 2 78.91 -10.86 -20.44
N ARG A 3 77.82 -10.39 -19.82
CA ARG A 3 76.98 -9.23 -20.16
C ARG A 3 76.10 -8.81 -18.95
N LEU A 4 76.12 -7.50 -18.72
CA LEU A 4 75.02 -6.64 -18.30
C LEU A 4 74.53 -6.73 -16.84
N ALA A 5 75.43 -6.35 -15.94
CA ALA A 5 75.06 -5.48 -14.83
C ALA A 5 75.32 -4.03 -15.26
N SER A 6 74.33 -3.17 -15.12
CA SER A 6 74.54 -1.77 -14.75
C SER A 6 73.21 -1.23 -14.23
N SER A 7 73.22 -0.92 -12.93
CA SER A 7 72.61 0.22 -12.24
C SER A 7 71.21 0.64 -12.69
N PHE A 8 70.28 0.94 -11.79
CA PHE A 8 70.17 2.33 -11.36
C PHE A 8 69.41 2.46 -10.05
N PHE A 9 70.17 2.78 -9.00
CA PHE A 9 69.72 3.55 -7.85
C PHE A 9 69.26 4.94 -8.32
N GLY A 10 68.10 5.37 -7.81
CA GLY A 10 67.82 6.76 -7.38
C GLY A 10 67.78 7.89 -8.41
N ARG A 11 66.61 8.56 -8.51
CA ARG A 11 66.49 10.02 -8.36
C ARG A 11 65.03 10.49 -8.30
N LYS A 12 64.80 11.49 -7.45
CA LYS A 12 63.54 12.22 -7.22
C LYS A 12 63.22 13.20 -8.36
N SER A 13 61.91 13.50 -8.47
CA SER A 13 61.25 14.76 -8.87
C SER A 13 61.64 15.44 -10.18
N GLY A 14 60.67 15.52 -11.09
CA GLY A 14 60.64 16.48 -12.18
C GLY A 14 59.26 16.49 -12.82
N ASP A 15 58.51 17.56 -12.60
CA ASP A 15 57.22 17.86 -13.22
C ASP A 15 57.30 17.72 -14.76
N ARG A 16 56.30 17.07 -15.35
CA ARG A 16 56.10 16.97 -16.80
C ARG A 16 54.63 17.21 -17.16
N THR A 17 54.05 18.28 -16.62
CA THR A 17 52.76 18.81 -17.09
C THR A 17 53.01 20.07 -17.91
N SER A 18 53.51 19.89 -19.12
CA SER A 18 53.44 20.90 -20.17
C SER A 18 53.79 20.21 -21.48
N ASP A 19 52.77 19.67 -22.15
CA ASP A 19 52.70 19.46 -23.62
C ASP A 19 51.45 18.63 -23.97
N LEU A 20 50.26 19.20 -23.75
CA LEU A 20 49.06 18.74 -24.43
C LEU A 20 48.52 19.92 -25.24
N ARG A 21 48.52 19.76 -26.56
CA ARG A 21 48.00 20.74 -27.52
C ARG A 21 46.52 20.97 -27.23
N GLU A 22 46.12 22.24 -27.12
CA GLU A 22 44.73 22.64 -27.02
C GLU A 22 43.97 22.09 -28.23
N ILE A 23 43.06 21.15 -27.96
CA ILE A 23 42.07 20.71 -28.92
C ILE A 23 40.95 21.75 -28.83
N GLU A 24 40.82 22.62 -29.83
CA GLU A 24 39.64 23.47 -29.98
C GLU A 24 38.43 22.58 -30.26
N ILE A 25 37.73 22.20 -29.18
CA ILE A 25 36.45 21.50 -29.28
C ILE A 25 35.42 22.55 -29.68
N ASN A 26 35.05 22.53 -30.96
CA ASN A 26 34.00 23.38 -31.51
C ASN A 26 32.64 22.93 -30.94
N ASN A 27 32.26 23.49 -29.78
CA ASN A 27 30.99 23.23 -29.08
C ASN A 27 29.81 23.94 -29.77
N GLN A 28 29.58 23.65 -31.05
CA GLN A 28 28.33 24.01 -31.72
C GLN A 28 27.39 22.80 -31.73
N THR A 29 26.91 22.41 -30.54
CA THR A 29 25.67 21.64 -30.44
C THR A 29 24.50 22.59 -30.72
N PRO A 30 23.56 22.26 -31.63
CA PRO A 30 22.34 23.04 -31.74
C PRO A 30 21.62 22.94 -30.40
N GLU A 31 21.56 24.03 -29.65
CA GLU A 31 20.69 24.15 -28.49
C GLU A 31 19.27 23.93 -29.00
N LYS A 32 18.74 22.74 -28.75
CA LYS A 32 17.33 22.47 -28.93
C LYS A 32 16.65 23.32 -27.86
N GLU A 33 16.16 24.50 -28.25
CA GLU A 33 15.39 25.38 -27.37
C GLU A 33 14.24 24.57 -26.79
N ILE A 34 14.40 24.13 -25.54
CA ILE A 34 13.30 23.59 -24.75
C ILE A 34 12.45 24.82 -24.44
N PRO A 35 11.19 24.89 -24.91
CA PRO A 35 10.34 26.02 -24.57
C PRO A 35 10.31 26.14 -23.05
N ALA A 36 10.61 27.33 -22.53
CA ALA A 36 10.52 27.59 -21.11
C ALA A 36 9.12 27.16 -20.63
N PRO A 37 9.00 26.36 -19.55
CA PRO A 37 7.71 25.92 -19.08
C PRO A 37 6.88 27.18 -18.83
N THR A 38 5.78 27.32 -19.57
CA THR A 38 4.87 28.45 -19.40
C THR A 38 4.19 28.20 -18.06
N ILE A 39 4.67 28.89 -17.01
CA ILE A 39 4.07 28.90 -15.67
C ILE A 39 2.65 29.46 -15.83
N SER A 40 1.70 28.61 -16.19
CA SER A 40 0.37 29.04 -16.63
C SER A 40 -0.56 29.31 -15.46
N HIS A 41 -0.26 28.78 -14.27
CA HIS A 41 -0.94 29.17 -13.05
C HIS A 41 0.06 29.16 -11.91
N GLN A 42 0.57 30.34 -11.52
CA GLN A 42 0.95 30.49 -10.12
C GLN A 42 -0.28 30.06 -9.33
N ARG A 43 -0.20 28.92 -8.66
CA ARG A 43 -1.09 28.67 -7.54
C ARG A 43 -1.02 29.95 -6.74
N ILE A 44 -2.14 30.63 -6.54
CA ILE A 44 -2.24 31.51 -5.39
C ILE A 44 -2.04 30.52 -4.25
N LEU A 45 -0.79 30.38 -3.82
CA LEU A 45 -0.45 29.76 -2.56
C LEU A 45 -1.37 30.52 -1.62
N SER A 46 -2.39 29.82 -1.11
CA SER A 46 -3.09 30.32 0.05
C SER A 46 -1.98 30.76 1.00
N SER A 47 -2.13 31.95 1.55
CA SER A 47 -1.13 32.74 2.28
C SER A 47 -0.68 32.08 3.60
N SER A 48 -0.52 30.76 3.62
CA SER A 48 -0.28 29.88 4.74
C SER A 48 0.79 28.83 4.47
N VAL A 49 1.76 29.08 3.59
CA VAL A 49 3.06 28.38 3.64
C VAL A 49 4.09 29.25 4.38
N THR A 50 3.67 29.90 5.46
CA THR A 50 4.58 30.15 6.58
C THR A 50 4.69 28.82 7.33
N CYS A 51 5.79 28.09 7.12
CA CYS A 51 6.06 26.86 7.84
C CYS A 51 5.91 27.08 9.36
N SER A 52 5.07 26.26 9.98
CA SER A 52 5.19 25.73 11.35
C SER A 52 6.41 26.23 12.13
N GLN A 53 6.23 27.19 13.05
CA GLN A 53 7.13 27.62 14.16
C GLN A 53 8.64 27.83 13.87
N ARG A 54 9.10 27.62 12.64
CA ARG A 54 10.45 27.23 12.24
C ARG A 54 10.60 27.60 10.78
N ASN A 55 11.73 28.17 10.45
CA ASN A 55 12.00 28.73 9.13
C ASN A 55 12.50 27.65 8.16
N VAL A 56 11.71 26.60 7.91
CA VAL A 56 12.04 25.59 6.87
C VAL A 56 11.36 25.98 5.56
N LEU A 57 12.13 26.01 4.47
CA LEU A 57 11.62 26.30 3.14
C LEU A 57 10.83 25.09 2.59
N PRO A 58 9.75 25.32 1.84
CA PRO A 58 9.03 24.25 1.15
C PRO A 58 9.92 23.58 0.09
N ARG A 59 9.59 22.33 -0.24
CA ARG A 59 10.26 21.60 -1.33
C ARG A 59 9.47 21.78 -2.61
N GLN A 60 10.11 21.70 -3.76
CA GLN A 60 9.43 21.85 -5.06
C GLN A 60 9.48 20.55 -5.83
N VAL A 61 8.39 20.20 -6.50
CA VAL A 61 8.28 19.01 -7.35
C VAL A 61 7.52 19.37 -8.63
N TRP A 62 7.91 18.75 -9.73
CA TRP A 62 7.25 18.92 -11.03
C TRP A 62 5.89 18.24 -11.05
N VAL A 63 4.92 18.90 -11.68
CA VAL A 63 3.64 18.31 -12.05
C VAL A 63 3.74 17.75 -13.45
N GLU A 64 3.53 16.44 -13.58
CA GLU A 64 3.58 15.71 -14.83
C GLU A 64 2.18 15.52 -15.44
N SER A 65 2.11 15.48 -16.76
CA SER A 65 0.92 15.04 -17.50
C SER A 65 1.02 13.54 -17.82
N LEU A 66 -0.08 12.80 -17.74
CA LEU A 66 -0.12 11.37 -18.11
C LEU A 66 -0.43 11.13 -19.60
N ASP A 67 -0.93 12.13 -20.33
CA ASP A 67 -1.16 12.10 -21.78
C ASP A 67 0.12 11.72 -22.59
N ASP A 68 -0.04 11.21 -23.82
CA ASP A 68 1.03 11.25 -24.84
C ASP A 68 1.15 12.61 -25.56
N GLY A 69 0.03 13.31 -25.72
CA GLY A 69 -0.09 14.44 -26.64
C GLY A 69 0.38 15.78 -26.09
N LYS A 70 0.82 15.84 -24.83
CA LYS A 70 1.12 17.09 -24.12
C LYS A 70 2.58 17.15 -23.65
N GLU A 71 3.00 18.35 -23.25
CA GLU A 71 4.25 18.59 -22.53
C GLU A 71 4.32 17.69 -21.29
N ARG A 72 5.48 17.05 -21.07
CA ARG A 72 5.66 16.13 -19.93
C ARG A 72 5.50 16.85 -18.59
N TYR A 73 6.05 18.06 -18.47
CA TYR A 73 6.03 18.87 -17.26
C TYR A 73 5.12 20.07 -17.50
N LEU A 74 4.07 20.20 -16.69
CA LEU A 74 3.08 21.26 -16.81
C LEU A 74 3.38 22.43 -15.88
N ASP A 75 3.66 22.12 -14.61
CA ASP A 75 3.72 23.08 -13.52
C ASP A 75 4.77 22.65 -12.47
N ILE A 76 5.07 23.54 -11.52
CA ILE A 76 5.89 23.24 -10.34
C ILE A 76 5.02 23.48 -9.10
N VAL A 77 4.94 22.48 -8.23
CA VAL A 77 4.17 22.56 -6.98
C VAL A 77 5.10 22.56 -5.77
N ASP A 78 4.82 23.47 -4.85
CA ASP A 78 5.46 23.52 -3.54
C ASP A 78 4.81 22.48 -2.60
N LEU A 79 5.63 21.67 -1.95
CA LEU A 79 5.30 20.65 -0.97
C LEU A 79 5.55 21.13 0.45
N HIS A 80 4.65 20.76 1.37
CA HIS A 80 4.77 21.13 2.77
C HIS A 80 6.01 20.48 3.44
N PRO A 81 6.90 21.27 4.08
CA PRO A 81 8.14 20.75 4.65
C PRO A 81 7.92 19.79 5.84
N ASP A 82 6.93 20.02 6.70
CA ASP A 82 6.63 19.10 7.82
C ASP A 82 6.08 17.73 7.40
N ILE A 83 5.81 17.54 6.10
CA ILE A 83 5.37 16.24 5.57
C ILE A 83 6.50 15.63 4.77
N PHE A 84 6.95 16.36 3.75
CA PHE A 84 7.89 15.84 2.76
C PHE A 84 9.36 16.10 3.11
N ALA A 85 9.67 17.01 4.03
CA ALA A 85 11.05 17.30 4.47
C ALA A 85 11.35 16.85 5.91
N THR A 86 10.58 15.89 6.45
CA THR A 86 10.85 15.30 7.77
C THR A 86 12.05 14.36 7.74
N PHE A 87 12.82 14.28 8.81
CA PHE A 87 13.95 13.34 8.85
C PHE A 87 13.45 11.88 8.78
N PRO A 88 13.85 11.09 7.77
CA PRO A 88 13.31 9.74 7.55
C PRO A 88 13.88 8.76 8.58
N ARG A 89 13.15 8.57 9.69
CA ARG A 89 13.51 7.61 10.75
C ARG A 89 13.13 6.17 10.34
N LEU A 90 14.12 5.41 9.87
CA LEU A 90 13.96 4.01 9.47
C LEU A 90 13.40 3.11 10.57
N ASP A 91 13.71 3.38 11.85
CA ASP A 91 13.18 2.60 12.98
C ASP A 91 11.64 2.66 13.05
N LEU A 92 11.06 3.85 12.84
CA LEU A 92 9.60 4.07 12.90
C LEU A 92 8.92 3.46 11.68
N VAL A 93 9.57 3.53 10.52
CA VAL A 93 9.13 2.84 9.30
C VAL A 93 9.07 1.34 9.54
N HIS A 94 10.14 0.76 10.09
CA HIS A 94 10.24 -0.67 10.38
C HIS A 94 9.17 -1.12 11.39
N GLN A 95 8.94 -0.36 12.46
CA GLN A 95 7.87 -0.67 13.44
C GLN A 95 6.48 -0.68 12.79
N ASN A 96 6.22 0.27 11.89
CA ASN A 96 4.97 0.31 11.14
C ASN A 96 4.82 -0.87 10.19
N LEU A 97 5.88 -1.21 9.45
CA LEU A 97 5.89 -2.35 8.54
C LEU A 97 5.62 -3.66 9.30
N TYR A 98 6.32 -3.86 10.41
CA TYR A 98 6.14 -5.03 11.28
C TYR A 98 4.72 -5.10 11.84
N TRP A 99 4.21 -3.99 12.36
CA TRP A 99 2.84 -3.89 12.87
C TRP A 99 1.81 -4.23 11.79
N GLN A 100 1.92 -3.62 10.60
CA GLN A 100 1.01 -3.83 9.47
C GLN A 100 1.02 -5.28 8.96
N ALA A 101 2.19 -5.94 8.98
CA ALA A 101 2.30 -7.34 8.59
C ALA A 101 1.60 -8.28 9.59
N HIS A 102 1.64 -7.99 10.89
CA HIS A 102 1.24 -8.95 11.93
C HIS A 102 -0.14 -8.70 12.54
N TYR A 103 -0.65 -7.46 12.57
CA TYR A 103 -1.85 -7.13 13.35
C TYR A 103 -3.13 -7.86 12.90
N ARG A 104 -3.18 -8.33 11.64
CA ARG A 104 -4.30 -9.07 11.05
C ARG A 104 -4.15 -10.59 11.14
N ILE A 105 -2.98 -11.08 11.55
CA ILE A 105 -2.67 -12.51 11.52
C ILE A 105 -3.33 -13.20 12.71
N VAL A 106 -4.08 -14.26 12.41
CA VAL A 106 -4.60 -15.23 13.38
C VAL A 106 -4.00 -16.59 13.04
N ASP A 107 -3.26 -17.15 13.98
CA ASP A 107 -2.68 -18.48 13.83
C ASP A 107 -3.66 -19.55 14.33
N TRP A 108 -4.21 -20.30 13.38
CA TRP A 108 -5.12 -21.41 13.62
C TRP A 108 -4.41 -22.75 13.85
N ARG A 109 -3.06 -22.78 13.84
CA ARG A 109 -2.29 -23.99 14.16
C ARG A 109 -2.62 -24.45 15.59
N CYS A 110 -3.05 -25.69 15.73
CA CYS A 110 -3.29 -26.29 17.04
C CYS A 110 -2.77 -27.71 17.07
N ILE A 111 -1.96 -28.03 18.08
CA ILE A 111 -1.49 -29.39 18.31
C ILE A 111 -2.33 -30.04 19.40
N THR A 112 -2.59 -31.32 19.21
CA THR A 112 -3.35 -32.14 20.15
C THR A 112 -2.49 -32.48 21.37
N THR A 113 -2.97 -32.03 22.53
CA THR A 113 -2.34 -32.35 23.82
C THR A 113 -2.74 -33.76 24.26
N ARG A 114 -1.96 -34.37 25.17
CA ARG A 114 -2.30 -35.70 25.73
C ARG A 114 -3.71 -35.80 26.32
N ALA A 115 -4.30 -34.67 26.75
CA ALA A 115 -5.65 -34.63 27.32
C ALA A 115 -6.73 -34.76 26.23
N GLU A 116 -6.49 -34.14 25.08
CA GLU A 116 -7.39 -34.04 23.92
C GLU A 116 -7.37 -35.29 23.03
N LEU A 117 -6.39 -36.19 23.17
CA LEU A 117 -6.38 -37.49 22.46
C LEU A 117 -7.46 -38.45 22.99
N VAL A 118 -8.74 -38.10 22.83
CA VAL A 118 -9.89 -38.84 23.36
C VAL A 118 -9.94 -40.29 22.83
N HIS A 119 -9.52 -40.50 21.59
CA HIS A 119 -9.50 -41.80 20.91
C HIS A 119 -8.53 -42.84 21.51
N ARG A 120 -7.61 -42.46 22.42
CA ARG A 120 -6.64 -43.39 23.02
C ARG A 120 -6.99 -43.67 24.48
N SER A 121 -6.73 -44.87 25.01
CA SER A 121 -7.10 -45.20 26.41
C SER A 121 -6.33 -44.38 27.47
N ARG A 122 -7.04 -43.95 28.54
CA ARG A 122 -6.45 -43.37 29.77
C ARG A 122 -6.03 -44.44 30.79
N ARG A 123 -6.34 -45.72 30.54
CA ARG A 123 -6.00 -46.82 31.44
C ARG A 123 -4.49 -47.00 31.52
N LYS A 124 -4.00 -47.28 32.74
CA LYS A 124 -2.59 -47.60 32.97
C LYS A 124 -2.17 -48.83 32.15
N PRO A 125 -1.07 -48.76 31.37
CA PRO A 125 -0.65 -49.86 30.50
C PRO A 125 -0.33 -51.16 31.25
N TRP A 126 0.37 -51.05 32.38
CA TRP A 126 0.78 -52.17 33.23
C TRP A 126 1.01 -51.70 34.69
N PRO A 127 1.03 -52.63 35.68
CA PRO A 127 1.31 -52.31 37.08
C PRO A 127 2.66 -51.60 37.28
N GLN A 128 2.80 -50.85 38.37
CA GLN A 128 3.99 -50.02 38.64
C GLN A 128 5.28 -50.83 38.83
N LYS A 129 5.16 -52.07 39.32
CA LYS A 129 6.26 -52.99 39.66
C LYS A 129 5.91 -54.40 39.16
N GLY A 130 6.93 -55.26 39.03
CA GLY A 130 6.78 -56.68 38.66
C GLY A 130 6.97 -57.01 37.17
N THR A 131 6.91 -56.03 36.27
CA THR A 131 7.02 -56.27 34.81
C THR A 131 8.40 -56.08 34.21
N GLY A 132 9.37 -55.51 34.94
CA GLY A 132 10.71 -55.18 34.41
C GLY A 132 10.76 -54.07 33.35
N ARG A 133 9.63 -53.43 33.04
CA ARG A 133 9.53 -52.35 32.02
C ARG A 133 9.59 -50.97 32.67
N ALA A 134 9.85 -49.94 31.84
CA ALA A 134 9.73 -48.55 32.24
C ALA A 134 8.32 -48.23 32.80
N ARG A 135 8.26 -47.31 33.78
CA ARG A 135 7.03 -46.95 34.49
C ARG A 135 6.21 -45.95 33.67
N HIS A 136 4.98 -46.30 33.31
CA HIS A 136 4.08 -45.40 32.59
C HIS A 136 2.69 -45.35 33.23
N GLY A 137 2.11 -44.15 33.29
CA GLY A 137 0.76 -43.92 33.80
C GLY A 137 -0.32 -43.89 32.71
N ASN A 138 -0.01 -43.33 31.54
CA ASN A 138 -0.99 -43.09 30.47
C ASN A 138 -0.34 -43.29 29.10
N ARG A 139 -1.03 -43.96 28.16
CA ARG A 139 -0.55 -44.19 26.79
C ARG A 139 -0.57 -42.94 25.92
N ARG A 140 -1.29 -41.89 26.31
CA ARG A 140 -1.47 -40.63 25.54
C ARG A 140 -0.28 -39.68 25.61
N THR A 141 0.72 -39.95 26.45
CA THR A 141 1.89 -39.07 26.62
C THR A 141 2.80 -39.06 25.39
N HIS A 142 3.46 -37.93 25.12
CA HIS A 142 4.44 -37.75 24.03
C HIS A 142 5.53 -38.84 23.93
N ILE A 143 5.88 -39.50 25.05
CA ILE A 143 6.87 -40.60 25.08
C ILE A 143 6.42 -41.78 24.20
N PHE A 144 5.12 -42.00 24.06
CA PHE A 144 4.59 -43.06 23.20
C PHE A 144 4.39 -42.56 21.76
N LYS A 145 4.63 -43.43 20.78
CA LYS A 145 4.29 -43.17 19.37
C LYS A 145 2.82 -42.79 19.24
N GLY A 146 2.53 -41.69 18.55
CA GLY A 146 1.18 -41.13 18.41
C GLY A 146 0.56 -40.63 19.73
N GLY A 147 1.38 -40.35 20.74
CA GLY A 147 0.98 -39.59 21.92
C GLY A 147 0.90 -38.10 21.61
N GLY A 148 0.13 -37.36 22.40
CA GLY A 148 0.01 -35.90 22.22
C GLY A 148 1.31 -35.20 22.59
N GLN A 149 1.61 -34.10 21.91
CA GLN A 149 2.81 -33.30 22.16
C GLN A 149 2.65 -32.48 23.45
N CYS A 150 3.78 -32.08 24.06
CA CYS A 150 3.80 -31.30 25.29
C CYS A 150 3.70 -29.80 25.04
N ASN A 151 4.62 -29.27 24.25
CA ASN A 151 4.68 -27.85 23.90
C ASN A 151 4.51 -27.73 22.39
N GLY A 152 3.75 -26.73 21.97
CA GLY A 152 3.47 -26.45 20.58
C GLY A 152 2.34 -25.42 20.46
N PRO A 153 2.00 -24.99 19.24
CA PRO A 153 0.96 -24.00 19.03
C PRO A 153 -0.38 -24.46 19.58
N ARG A 154 -1.03 -23.54 20.31
CA ARG A 154 -2.34 -23.71 20.94
C ARG A 154 -3.29 -22.69 20.32
N GLY A 155 -3.82 -23.04 19.15
CA GLY A 155 -4.69 -22.14 18.39
C GLY A 155 -6.09 -21.96 19.03
N PRO A 156 -6.82 -20.90 18.63
CA PRO A 156 -6.35 -19.79 17.80
C PRO A 156 -5.55 -18.76 18.62
N GLU A 157 -4.37 -18.37 18.13
CA GLU A 157 -3.53 -17.31 18.72
C GLU A 157 -3.58 -16.06 17.84
N SER A 158 -3.91 -14.91 18.43
CA SER A 158 -3.98 -13.62 17.72
C SER A 158 -2.71 -12.80 17.96
N TYR A 159 -2.13 -12.27 16.88
CA TYR A 159 -0.97 -11.36 16.93
C TYR A 159 -1.39 -9.89 16.99
N PHE A 160 -2.63 -9.62 17.38
CA PHE A 160 -3.21 -8.29 17.38
C PHE A 160 -2.54 -7.40 18.43
N SER A 161 -1.95 -6.30 17.98
CA SER A 161 -1.42 -5.24 18.82
C SER A 161 -1.68 -3.88 18.15
N ILE A 162 -1.81 -2.83 18.96
CA ILE A 162 -2.03 -1.47 18.46
C ILE A 162 -0.74 -0.66 18.67
N LEU A 163 -0.17 -0.18 17.58
CA LEU A 163 0.98 0.72 17.62
C LEU A 163 0.53 2.15 18.02
N PRO A 164 1.30 2.87 18.86
CA PRO A 164 0.97 4.25 19.24
C PRO A 164 0.74 5.14 18.02
N TYR A 165 -0.20 6.07 18.14
CA TYR A 165 -0.62 6.93 17.02
C TYR A 165 0.55 7.76 16.45
N THR A 166 1.38 8.35 17.30
CA THR A 166 2.53 9.15 16.90
C THR A 166 3.55 8.33 16.11
N VAL A 167 3.86 7.12 16.55
CA VAL A 167 4.75 6.19 15.83
C VAL A 167 4.18 5.87 14.44
N ARG A 168 2.87 5.63 14.33
CA ARG A 168 2.21 5.39 13.04
C ARG A 168 2.32 6.58 12.09
N LEU A 169 2.02 7.77 12.61
CA LEU A 169 2.08 9.02 11.87
C LEU A 169 3.50 9.32 11.40
N TYR A 170 4.50 9.30 12.29
CA TYR A 170 5.88 9.63 11.91
C TYR A 170 6.53 8.58 11.00
N GLY A 171 6.12 7.30 11.08
CA GLY A 171 6.56 6.31 10.09
C GLY A 171 6.00 6.59 8.69
N LEU A 172 4.76 7.10 8.59
CA LEU A 172 4.17 7.53 7.33
C LEU A 172 4.89 8.76 6.76
N LEU A 173 5.10 9.80 7.58
CA LEU A 173 5.82 11.02 7.17
C LEU A 173 7.27 10.71 6.75
N GLY A 174 7.96 9.88 7.53
CA GLY A 174 9.32 9.46 7.22
C GLY A 174 9.42 8.72 5.88
N MET A 175 8.42 7.92 5.53
CA MET A 175 8.36 7.27 4.21
C MET A 175 8.08 8.24 3.07
N LEU A 176 7.13 9.17 3.24
CA LEU A 176 6.84 10.19 2.23
C LEU A 176 8.07 11.06 1.95
N SER A 177 8.77 11.46 3.01
CA SER A 177 10.02 12.20 2.87
C SER A 177 11.12 11.37 2.21
N ALA A 178 11.24 10.09 2.55
CA ALA A 178 12.21 9.20 1.91
C ALA A 178 11.95 9.06 0.40
N LYS A 179 10.70 8.83 -0.02
CA LYS A 179 10.32 8.76 -1.45
C LYS A 179 10.60 10.06 -2.18
N GLN A 180 10.30 11.20 -1.55
CA GLN A 180 10.59 12.51 -2.12
C GLN A 180 12.10 12.76 -2.25
N ALA A 181 12.90 12.39 -1.24
CA ALA A 181 14.35 12.54 -1.26
C ALA A 181 15.04 11.61 -2.26
N GLN A 182 14.46 10.43 -2.53
CA GLN A 182 14.94 9.48 -3.54
C GLN A 182 14.59 9.89 -4.97
N GLY A 183 13.65 10.82 -5.15
CA GLY A 183 13.12 11.19 -6.48
C GLY A 183 12.07 10.21 -7.01
N ASP A 184 11.53 9.35 -6.15
CA ASP A 184 10.54 8.32 -6.48
C ASP A 184 9.08 8.81 -6.34
N LEU A 185 8.90 10.04 -5.84
CA LEU A 185 7.60 10.71 -5.73
C LEU A 185 7.34 11.54 -6.98
N HIS A 186 6.26 11.23 -7.69
CA HIS A 186 5.80 11.97 -8.86
C HIS A 186 4.41 12.56 -8.59
N ILE A 187 4.21 13.80 -9.01
CA ILE A 187 2.90 14.46 -8.95
C ILE A 187 2.37 14.52 -10.36
N VAL A 188 1.12 14.12 -10.56
CA VAL A 188 0.41 14.16 -11.82
C VAL A 188 -0.81 15.08 -11.66
N GLU A 189 -1.16 15.86 -12.69
CA GLU A 189 -2.35 16.70 -12.64
C GLU A 189 -3.61 15.82 -12.48
N ASP A 190 -3.90 15.01 -13.50
CA ASP A 190 -5.04 14.10 -13.58
C ASP A 190 -4.63 12.70 -14.05
N PHE A 191 -5.35 11.66 -13.61
CA PHE A 191 -5.13 10.28 -14.06
C PHE A 191 -5.89 9.90 -15.34
N SER A 192 -6.15 10.88 -16.19
CA SER A 192 -6.68 10.63 -17.52
C SER A 192 -5.65 9.92 -18.40
N LEU A 193 -6.09 8.88 -19.12
CA LEU A 193 -5.21 8.10 -20.01
C LEU A 193 -5.31 8.59 -21.45
N SER A 194 -6.37 8.17 -22.15
CA SER A 194 -6.68 8.60 -23.50
C SER A 194 -8.18 8.72 -23.67
N GLN A 195 -8.61 9.64 -24.53
CA GLN A 195 -10.03 9.93 -24.75
C GLN A 195 -10.80 8.69 -25.24
N ASP A 196 -10.16 7.87 -26.09
CA ASP A 196 -10.75 6.64 -26.62
C ASP A 196 -10.94 5.58 -25.53
N LEU A 197 -9.94 5.39 -24.66
CA LEU A 197 -10.05 4.42 -23.56
C LEU A 197 -11.04 4.90 -22.48
N GLU A 198 -11.10 6.19 -22.22
CA GLU A 198 -12.02 6.76 -21.24
C GLU A 198 -13.48 6.72 -21.69
N SER A 199 -13.75 7.04 -22.96
CA SER A 199 -15.10 6.90 -23.51
C SER A 199 -15.59 5.46 -23.44
N ALA A 200 -14.75 4.50 -23.83
CA ALA A 200 -15.08 3.09 -23.72
C ALA A 200 -15.21 2.61 -22.24
N ALA A 201 -14.40 3.15 -21.32
CA ALA A 201 -14.53 2.84 -19.88
C ALA A 201 -15.84 3.37 -19.29
N LYS A 202 -16.27 4.57 -19.69
CA LYS A 202 -17.56 5.15 -19.29
C LYS A 202 -18.73 4.31 -19.77
N GLU A 203 -18.68 3.82 -21.00
CA GLU A 203 -19.72 2.93 -21.54
C GLU A 203 -19.87 1.67 -20.69
N VAL A 204 -18.74 1.01 -20.40
CA VAL A 204 -18.69 -0.17 -19.53
C VAL A 204 -19.22 0.13 -18.12
N TYR A 205 -18.80 1.25 -17.53
CA TYR A 205 -19.25 1.67 -16.19
C TYR A 205 -20.75 1.96 -16.14
N SER A 206 -21.28 2.72 -17.10
CA SER A 206 -22.71 3.04 -17.19
C SER A 206 -23.57 1.77 -17.32
N LEU A 207 -23.07 0.77 -18.05
CA LEU A 207 -23.72 -0.52 -18.20
C LEU A 207 -23.66 -1.33 -16.91
N ALA A 208 -22.51 -1.35 -16.23
CA ALA A 208 -22.35 -2.00 -14.93
C ALA A 208 -23.31 -1.41 -13.89
N ASN A 209 -23.45 -0.08 -13.84
CA ASN A 209 -24.39 0.60 -12.96
C ASN A 209 -25.84 0.26 -13.30
N LYS A 210 -26.22 0.22 -14.58
CA LYS A 210 -27.56 -0.25 -15.00
C LYS A 210 -27.83 -1.69 -14.56
N ARG A 211 -26.84 -2.59 -14.69
CA ARG A 211 -26.94 -3.98 -14.22
C ARG A 211 -27.11 -4.05 -12.70
N ALA A 212 -26.31 -3.29 -11.95
CA ALA A 212 -26.41 -3.21 -10.49
C ALA A 212 -27.77 -2.66 -10.04
N GLN A 213 -28.27 -1.60 -10.69
CA GLN A 213 -29.61 -1.04 -10.43
C GLN A 213 -30.71 -2.06 -10.72
N ASN A 214 -30.62 -2.79 -11.83
CA ASN A 214 -31.58 -3.86 -12.17
C ASN A 214 -31.54 -5.01 -11.15
N ARG A 215 -30.34 -5.44 -10.74
CA ARG A 215 -30.14 -6.45 -9.70
C ARG A 215 -30.76 -6.03 -8.36
N LEU A 216 -30.61 -4.76 -8.00
CA LEU A 216 -31.14 -4.16 -6.78
C LEU A 216 -32.59 -3.67 -6.92
N ARG A 217 -33.20 -3.81 -8.11
CA ARG A 217 -34.52 -3.28 -8.48
C ARG A 217 -34.71 -1.81 -8.05
N LEU A 218 -33.68 -1.00 -8.20
CA LEU A 218 -33.74 0.43 -7.88
C LEU A 218 -34.41 1.16 -9.05
N THR A 219 -35.47 1.92 -8.75
CA THR A 219 -36.03 2.88 -9.72
C THR A 219 -35.34 4.23 -9.55
N SER A 220 -35.34 5.06 -10.60
CA SER A 220 -34.72 6.40 -10.59
C SER A 220 -35.28 7.37 -9.53
N THR A 221 -36.31 6.96 -8.80
CA THR A 221 -37.02 7.72 -7.77
C THR A 221 -36.60 7.41 -6.33
N ASP A 222 -35.64 6.50 -6.09
CA ASP A 222 -35.21 6.10 -4.74
C ASP A 222 -33.86 6.75 -4.36
N PRO A 223 -33.83 7.98 -3.79
CA PRO A 223 -32.58 8.70 -3.50
C PRO A 223 -31.95 8.38 -2.13
N ASN A 224 -32.53 7.48 -1.33
CA ASN A 224 -32.03 7.25 0.04
C ASN A 224 -31.09 6.03 0.09
N GLU A 225 -29.81 6.28 0.37
CA GLU A 225 -28.76 5.27 0.64
C GLU A 225 -29.26 4.18 1.61
N ASP A 226 -30.07 4.55 2.60
CA ASP A 226 -30.68 3.64 3.56
C ASP A 226 -31.58 2.56 2.93
N VAL A 227 -32.29 2.88 1.85
CA VAL A 227 -33.16 1.92 1.14
C VAL A 227 -32.29 0.92 0.39
N VAL A 228 -31.20 1.39 -0.23
CA VAL A 228 -30.22 0.56 -0.92
C VAL A 228 -29.57 -0.41 0.07
N ILE A 229 -29.10 0.10 1.21
CA ILE A 229 -28.45 -0.71 2.27
C ILE A 229 -29.43 -1.76 2.83
N LYS A 230 -30.69 -1.40 3.04
CA LYS A 230 -31.72 -2.35 3.51
C LYS A 230 -31.99 -3.46 2.47
N ARG A 231 -32.09 -3.11 1.18
CA ARG A 231 -32.30 -4.10 0.10
C ARG A 231 -31.09 -5.02 -0.06
N LEU A 232 -29.86 -4.49 0.04
CA LEU A 232 -28.62 -5.29 0.01
C LEU A 232 -28.58 -6.32 1.13
N LYS A 233 -28.87 -5.91 2.37
CA LYS A 233 -28.95 -6.82 3.52
C LYS A 233 -30.01 -7.91 3.33
N HIS A 234 -31.17 -7.53 2.78
CA HIS A 234 -32.23 -8.50 2.49
C HIS A 234 -31.82 -9.54 1.43
N LEU A 235 -31.05 -9.14 0.43
CA LEU A 235 -30.50 -10.05 -0.58
C LEU A 235 -29.48 -11.02 0.06
N GLU A 236 -28.55 -10.53 0.88
CA GLU A 236 -27.62 -11.38 1.63
C GLU A 236 -28.36 -12.39 2.52
N ASP A 237 -29.36 -11.94 3.28
CA ASP A 237 -30.18 -12.81 4.14
C ASP A 237 -30.96 -13.86 3.32
N SER A 238 -31.47 -13.48 2.14
CA SER A 238 -32.19 -14.40 1.25
C SER A 238 -31.28 -15.48 0.65
N THR A 239 -29.99 -15.19 0.43
CA THR A 239 -29.02 -16.19 -0.02
C THR A 239 -28.62 -17.18 1.06
N ALA A 240 -28.76 -16.82 2.34
CA ALA A 240 -28.43 -17.65 3.49
C ALA A 240 -29.59 -18.56 3.95
N LEU A 241 -30.83 -18.31 3.49
CA LEU A 241 -32.01 -19.08 3.87
C LEU A 241 -32.30 -20.21 2.87
N GLU A 242 -32.22 -21.45 3.34
CA GLU A 242 -32.75 -22.61 2.61
C GLU A 242 -34.24 -22.40 2.25
N PRO A 243 -34.68 -22.84 1.06
CA PRO A 243 -35.98 -22.45 0.51
C PRO A 243 -37.12 -23.09 1.30
N LYS A 244 -37.83 -22.28 2.10
CA LYS A 244 -39.16 -22.62 2.62
C LYS A 244 -40.23 -21.94 1.78
N ALA A 245 -41.12 -22.78 1.26
CA ALA A 245 -42.10 -22.53 0.23
C ALA A 245 -42.98 -21.27 0.44
N ASN A 246 -42.81 -20.31 -0.47
CA ASN A 246 -43.69 -19.16 -0.76
C ASN A 246 -43.54 -18.84 -2.26
N ASN A 247 -44.29 -19.55 -3.08
CA ASN A 247 -43.85 -19.90 -4.44
C ASN A 247 -44.26 -18.90 -5.53
N ILE A 248 -43.96 -17.59 -5.36
CA ILE A 248 -43.99 -16.63 -6.48
C ILE A 248 -42.72 -15.77 -6.48
N ASP A 249 -42.40 -15.09 -5.38
CA ASP A 249 -41.20 -14.24 -5.34
C ASP A 249 -39.91 -15.07 -5.46
N LEU A 250 -39.89 -16.26 -4.84
CA LEU A 250 -38.79 -17.23 -4.95
C LEU A 250 -38.64 -17.79 -6.37
N LEU A 251 -39.75 -18.04 -7.08
CA LEU A 251 -39.70 -18.49 -8.47
C LEU A 251 -39.27 -17.34 -9.38
N THR A 252 -39.70 -16.12 -9.09
CA THR A 252 -39.29 -14.93 -9.86
C THR A 252 -37.81 -14.64 -9.65
N SER A 253 -37.29 -14.80 -8.42
CA SER A 253 -35.86 -14.67 -8.12
C SER A 253 -35.04 -15.83 -8.65
N ALA A 254 -35.55 -17.06 -8.63
CA ALA A 254 -34.89 -18.24 -9.20
C ALA A 254 -34.83 -18.17 -10.72
N ILE A 255 -35.92 -17.76 -11.39
CA ILE A 255 -35.95 -17.52 -12.84
C ILE A 255 -35.06 -16.33 -13.20
N ALA A 256 -34.99 -15.28 -12.37
CA ALA A 256 -34.07 -14.17 -12.58
C ALA A 256 -32.61 -14.61 -12.42
N ARG A 257 -32.32 -15.48 -11.44
CA ARG A 257 -30.99 -16.06 -11.22
C ARG A 257 -30.59 -17.04 -12.33
N GLU A 258 -31.49 -17.92 -12.78
CA GLU A 258 -31.24 -18.80 -13.93
C GLU A 258 -31.07 -18.00 -15.22
N LYS A 259 -31.80 -16.88 -15.39
CA LYS A 259 -31.57 -15.94 -16.48
C LYS A 259 -30.22 -15.25 -16.36
N GLU A 260 -29.84 -14.77 -15.18
CA GLU A 260 -28.54 -14.15 -14.90
C GLU A 260 -27.38 -15.13 -15.16
N GLU A 261 -27.46 -16.34 -14.62
CA GLU A 261 -26.48 -17.41 -14.87
C GLU A 261 -26.43 -17.80 -16.36
N SER A 262 -27.57 -17.85 -17.06
CA SER A 262 -27.61 -18.11 -18.51
C SER A 262 -27.10 -16.93 -19.35
N GLU A 263 -27.31 -15.68 -18.92
CA GLU A 263 -26.82 -14.48 -19.56
C GLU A 263 -25.31 -14.32 -19.36
N GLU A 264 -24.81 -14.60 -18.15
CA GLU A 264 -23.38 -14.66 -17.83
C GLU A 264 -22.68 -15.78 -18.62
N LEU A 265 -23.28 -16.97 -18.69
CA LEU A 265 -22.75 -18.11 -19.44
C LEU A 265 -22.78 -17.85 -20.96
N MET A 266 -23.81 -17.18 -21.48
CA MET A 266 -23.89 -16.80 -22.89
C MET A 266 -22.99 -15.59 -23.23
N ASP A 267 -22.80 -14.65 -22.30
CA ASP A 267 -21.80 -13.58 -22.38
C ASP A 267 -20.39 -14.19 -22.40
N LEU A 268 -20.10 -15.22 -21.60
CA LEU A 268 -18.80 -15.92 -21.64
C LEU A 268 -18.56 -16.66 -22.97
N ILE A 269 -19.59 -17.32 -23.52
CA ILE A 269 -19.46 -18.14 -24.74
C ILE A 269 -19.35 -17.31 -26.03
N ARG A 270 -19.96 -16.12 -26.08
CA ARG A 270 -19.99 -15.27 -27.29
C ARG A 270 -18.85 -14.25 -27.37
N GLY A 271 -17.98 -14.17 -26.36
CA GLY A 271 -17.08 -13.02 -26.21
C GLY A 271 -17.85 -11.75 -25.82
N GLY A 272 -18.81 -11.90 -24.91
CA GLY A 272 -19.72 -10.86 -24.44
C GLY A 272 -19.06 -9.77 -23.61
N ARG A 273 -19.89 -8.90 -23.03
CA ARG A 273 -19.46 -7.58 -22.54
C ARG A 273 -18.52 -7.63 -21.33
N ALA A 274 -18.52 -8.72 -20.56
CA ALA A 274 -17.52 -8.96 -19.52
C ALA A 274 -16.12 -9.23 -20.11
N ALA A 275 -16.04 -9.93 -21.24
CA ALA A 275 -14.81 -10.09 -21.99
C ALA A 275 -14.38 -8.74 -22.62
N GLU A 276 -15.32 -7.92 -23.10
CA GLU A 276 -15.01 -6.56 -23.57
C GLU A 276 -14.42 -5.68 -22.46
N ALA A 277 -14.99 -5.73 -21.24
CA ALA A 277 -14.45 -5.01 -20.08
C ALA A 277 -13.04 -5.51 -19.69
N ALA A 278 -12.81 -6.82 -19.71
CA ALA A 278 -11.49 -7.39 -19.47
C ALA A 278 -10.47 -6.98 -20.56
N ASN A 279 -10.89 -6.99 -21.83
CA ASN A 279 -10.07 -6.54 -22.96
C ASN A 279 -9.74 -5.06 -22.87
N LEU A 280 -10.71 -4.23 -22.45
CA LEU A 280 -10.50 -2.81 -22.20
C LEU A 280 -9.53 -2.58 -21.04
N GLY A 281 -9.69 -3.30 -19.93
CA GLY A 281 -8.75 -3.27 -18.82
C GLY A 281 -7.33 -3.66 -19.24
N TYR A 282 -7.19 -4.70 -20.07
CA TYR A 282 -5.89 -5.11 -20.63
C TYR A 282 -5.28 -4.03 -21.53
N ARG A 283 -6.05 -3.46 -22.46
CA ARG A 283 -5.59 -2.38 -23.36
C ARG A 283 -5.19 -1.13 -22.57
N ALA A 284 -5.98 -0.76 -21.57
CA ALA A 284 -5.67 0.36 -20.68
C ALA A 284 -4.42 0.09 -19.85
N ALA A 285 -4.22 -1.13 -19.36
CA ALA A 285 -2.99 -1.53 -18.66
C ALA A 285 -1.77 -1.51 -19.58
N GLN A 286 -1.90 -1.95 -20.83
CA GLN A 286 -0.81 -1.86 -21.80
C GLN A 286 -0.44 -0.40 -22.06
N TYR A 287 -1.42 0.46 -22.34
CA TYR A 287 -1.20 1.88 -22.54
C TYR A 287 -0.51 2.52 -21.32
N LEU A 288 -1.02 2.25 -20.12
CA LEU A 288 -0.45 2.76 -18.89
C LEU A 288 0.98 2.27 -18.67
N ARG A 289 1.26 0.99 -18.94
CA ARG A 289 2.60 0.43 -18.84
C ARG A 289 3.58 1.12 -19.77
N GLU A 290 3.17 1.38 -21.02
CA GLU A 290 3.97 2.16 -21.97
C GLU A 290 4.23 3.58 -21.45
N GLN A 291 3.25 4.22 -20.82
CA GLN A 291 3.40 5.54 -20.19
C GLN A 291 4.37 5.53 -18.99
N VAL A 292 4.30 4.51 -18.14
CA VAL A 292 5.21 4.29 -17.00
C VAL A 292 6.64 4.09 -17.48
N ASP A 293 6.82 3.21 -18.48
CA ASP A 293 8.15 2.87 -19.01
C ASP A 293 8.79 4.06 -19.75
N LYS A 294 8.00 4.86 -20.50
CA LYS A 294 8.46 6.13 -21.10
C LYS A 294 8.99 7.13 -20.07
N ARG A 295 8.38 7.17 -18.88
CA ARG A 295 8.73 8.12 -17.81
C ARG A 295 9.84 7.60 -16.90
N GLY A 296 10.04 6.29 -16.86
CA GLY A 296 11.06 5.64 -16.04
C GLY A 296 10.65 5.43 -14.57
N TRP A 297 9.36 5.35 -14.26
CA TRP A 297 8.85 5.15 -12.89
C TRP A 297 9.01 3.70 -12.35
N GLY A 298 9.80 2.88 -13.04
CA GLY A 298 10.12 1.52 -12.60
C GLY A 298 9.01 0.47 -12.82
N PRO A 299 9.24 -0.76 -12.32
CA PRO A 299 8.32 -1.87 -12.50
C PRO A 299 7.08 -1.82 -11.59
N ALA A 300 7.19 -1.32 -10.36
CA ALA A 300 6.10 -1.27 -9.40
C ALA A 300 5.70 0.18 -9.09
N CYS A 301 4.48 0.56 -9.46
CA CYS A 301 3.96 1.92 -9.32
C CYS A 301 2.69 1.93 -8.46
N LEU A 302 2.67 2.82 -7.47
CA LEU A 302 1.49 3.06 -6.62
C LEU A 302 0.86 4.40 -7.01
N PHE A 303 -0.32 4.34 -7.62
CA PHE A 303 -1.14 5.51 -7.96
C PHE A 303 -2.09 5.83 -6.82
N ILE A 304 -2.14 7.10 -6.42
CA ILE A 304 -3.00 7.56 -5.33
C ILE A 304 -3.99 8.60 -5.81
N THR A 305 -5.26 8.26 -5.69
CA THR A 305 -6.42 9.09 -6.06
C THR A 305 -7.24 9.53 -4.86
N ASP A 306 -7.94 10.63 -5.03
CA ASP A 306 -9.07 11.06 -4.22
C ASP A 306 -10.35 10.32 -4.67
N VAL A 307 -10.53 9.07 -4.24
CA VAL A 307 -11.65 8.22 -4.70
C VAL A 307 -13.06 8.82 -4.50
N GLU A 308 -13.22 9.81 -3.61
CA GLU A 308 -14.51 10.50 -3.38
C GLU A 308 -15.00 11.27 -4.63
N THR A 309 -14.12 11.89 -5.41
CA THR A 309 -14.52 12.63 -6.63
C THR A 309 -14.90 11.72 -7.80
N TYR A 310 -14.31 10.52 -7.82
CA TYR A 310 -14.48 9.48 -8.84
C TYR A 310 -15.80 8.69 -8.76
N LEU A 311 -16.62 8.91 -7.72
CA LEU A 311 -17.92 8.23 -7.53
C LEU A 311 -19.10 9.21 -7.37
N ASP A 312 -18.87 10.44 -6.88
CA ASP A 312 -19.96 11.36 -6.48
C ASP A 312 -20.26 12.51 -7.46
N SER A 313 -19.48 12.73 -8.52
CA SER A 313 -19.72 13.82 -9.48
C SER A 313 -20.64 13.38 -10.64
N GLY A 314 -21.71 14.14 -10.91
CA GLY A 314 -22.83 13.65 -11.74
C GLY A 314 -22.52 13.34 -13.21
N ASP A 315 -21.69 14.16 -13.86
CA ASP A 315 -21.43 14.11 -15.31
C ASP A 315 -19.93 13.95 -15.65
N GLU A 316 -19.03 14.54 -14.86
CA GLU A 316 -17.58 14.51 -15.09
C GLU A 316 -16.91 13.21 -14.60
N ILE A 317 -17.60 12.08 -14.76
CA ILE A 317 -17.17 10.72 -14.38
C ILE A 317 -16.07 10.19 -15.34
N SER A 318 -15.04 10.98 -15.68
CA SER A 318 -14.15 10.66 -16.82
C SER A 318 -12.67 10.37 -16.50
N ALA A 319 -11.99 11.21 -15.73
CA ALA A 319 -10.51 11.31 -15.71
C ALA A 319 -9.77 10.23 -14.86
N GLY A 320 -10.14 8.95 -15.00
CA GLY A 320 -9.47 7.87 -14.24
C GLY A 320 -10.19 6.51 -14.16
N LEU A 321 -11.36 6.34 -14.79
CA LEU A 321 -12.01 5.02 -14.87
C LEU A 321 -11.14 4.01 -15.64
N ALA A 322 -10.54 4.44 -16.76
CA ALA A 322 -9.65 3.60 -17.54
C ALA A 322 -8.40 3.18 -16.73
N MET A 323 -7.87 4.09 -15.90
CA MET A 323 -6.78 3.84 -14.95
C MET A 323 -7.17 2.80 -13.89
N ALA A 324 -8.37 2.92 -13.32
CA ALA A 324 -8.88 1.95 -12.34
C ALA A 324 -9.03 0.55 -12.96
N LEU A 325 -9.60 0.46 -14.16
CA LEU A 325 -9.72 -0.80 -14.90
C LEU A 325 -8.34 -1.37 -15.28
N ALA A 326 -7.38 -0.52 -15.63
CA ALA A 326 -6.01 -0.91 -15.89
C ALA A 326 -5.35 -1.55 -14.65
N CYS A 327 -5.47 -0.92 -13.47
CA CYS A 327 -4.90 -1.45 -12.23
C CYS A 327 -5.64 -2.71 -11.74
N ALA A 328 -6.95 -2.80 -11.94
CA ALA A 328 -7.75 -3.97 -11.57
C ALA A 328 -7.53 -5.17 -12.51
N SER A 329 -7.07 -4.93 -13.75
CA SER A 329 -6.93 -5.96 -14.79
C SER A 329 -6.14 -7.18 -14.34
N TYR A 330 -5.05 -6.99 -13.60
CA TYR A 330 -4.19 -8.09 -13.15
C TYR A 330 -4.82 -8.92 -12.02
N ALA A 331 -5.53 -8.28 -11.08
CA ALA A 331 -6.25 -9.00 -10.03
C ALA A 331 -7.32 -9.90 -10.64
N HIS A 332 -8.11 -9.37 -11.59
CA HIS A 332 -9.11 -10.11 -12.32
C HIS A 332 -8.50 -11.26 -13.16
N TYR A 333 -7.34 -11.02 -13.78
CA TYR A 333 -6.60 -12.07 -14.48
C TYR A 333 -6.19 -13.22 -13.56
N ILE A 334 -5.70 -12.94 -12.35
CA ILE A 334 -5.37 -13.97 -11.35
C ILE A 334 -6.61 -14.75 -10.91
N GLU A 335 -7.71 -14.06 -10.62
CA GLU A 335 -8.96 -14.68 -10.20
C GLU A 335 -9.47 -15.67 -11.25
N ILE A 336 -9.44 -15.27 -12.53
CA ILE A 336 -9.73 -16.17 -13.65
C ILE A 336 -8.75 -17.34 -13.63
N ASP A 337 -7.43 -17.10 -13.65
CA ASP A 337 -6.39 -18.14 -13.69
C ASP A 337 -6.46 -19.17 -12.55
N VAL A 338 -6.91 -18.76 -11.36
CA VAL A 338 -6.99 -19.61 -10.16
C VAL A 338 -8.32 -20.37 -10.08
N ALA A 339 -9.37 -19.90 -10.76
CA ALA A 339 -10.66 -20.58 -10.78
C ALA A 339 -10.56 -21.96 -11.48
N PRO A 340 -11.10 -23.05 -10.89
CA PRO A 340 -11.03 -24.38 -11.49
C PRO A 340 -11.75 -24.50 -12.84
N GLU A 341 -12.72 -23.63 -13.11
CA GLU A 341 -13.50 -23.59 -14.36
C GLU A 341 -12.72 -22.95 -15.52
N SER A 342 -11.80 -22.02 -15.23
CA SER A 342 -11.01 -21.34 -16.26
C SER A 342 -9.98 -22.26 -16.91
N ALA A 343 -9.50 -23.30 -16.22
CA ALA A 343 -8.62 -24.31 -16.79
C ALA A 343 -9.27 -25.04 -17.98
N ALA A 344 -10.60 -25.22 -17.94
CA ALA A 344 -11.38 -25.79 -19.05
C ALA A 344 -11.59 -24.79 -20.20
N ILE A 345 -11.72 -23.49 -19.89
CA ILE A 345 -11.86 -22.40 -20.86
C ILE A 345 -10.52 -22.11 -21.57
N GLN A 346 -9.40 -22.10 -20.83
CA GLN A 346 -8.05 -21.94 -21.35
C GLN A 346 -7.65 -23.06 -22.30
N ALA A 347 -8.11 -24.30 -22.08
CA ALA A 347 -7.87 -25.40 -23.01
C ALA A 347 -8.57 -25.19 -24.37
N ARG A 348 -9.74 -24.53 -24.37
CA ARG A 348 -10.55 -24.23 -25.58
C ARG A 348 -10.05 -23.02 -26.36
N LEU A 349 -9.49 -22.01 -25.67
CA LEU A 349 -9.01 -20.77 -26.28
C LEU A 349 -7.60 -20.87 -26.92
N ARG A 350 -6.93 -22.03 -26.80
CA ARG A 350 -5.59 -22.30 -27.37
C ARG A 350 -5.54 -22.22 -28.90
N GLU A 351 -6.67 -22.23 -29.58
CA GLU A 351 -6.76 -22.21 -31.05
C GLU A 351 -6.77 -20.78 -31.64
N GLY A 352 -6.60 -19.72 -30.83
CA GLY A 352 -6.38 -18.36 -31.36
C GLY A 352 -6.32 -17.17 -30.38
N SER A 353 -6.53 -17.36 -29.08
CA SER A 353 -6.66 -16.25 -28.12
C SER A 353 -5.31 -15.68 -27.65
N GLN A 354 -5.08 -14.39 -27.87
CA GLN A 354 -3.89 -13.64 -27.43
C GLN A 354 -3.84 -13.38 -25.90
N TYR A 355 -4.78 -13.92 -25.11
CA TYR A 355 -4.95 -13.60 -23.68
C TYR A 355 -4.16 -14.49 -22.70
N THR A 356 -3.29 -15.38 -23.17
CA THR A 356 -2.46 -16.24 -22.30
C THR A 356 -1.01 -15.75 -22.25
N ALA A 357 -0.79 -14.46 -21.96
CA ALA A 357 0.53 -14.04 -21.51
C ALA A 357 0.83 -14.74 -20.17
N PRO A 358 2.05 -15.23 -19.89
CA PRO A 358 2.36 -15.78 -18.56
C PRO A 358 2.08 -14.71 -17.49
N ARG A 359 1.70 -15.10 -16.26
CA ARG A 359 1.43 -14.18 -15.14
C ARG A 359 2.48 -13.07 -14.98
N SER A 360 3.73 -13.38 -15.30
CA SER A 360 4.84 -12.43 -15.24
C SER A 360 4.82 -11.32 -16.29
N ALA A 361 4.20 -11.57 -17.45
CA ALA A 361 4.15 -10.70 -18.62
C ALA A 361 2.83 -9.91 -18.75
N HIS A 362 1.90 -10.09 -17.81
CA HIS A 362 0.66 -9.31 -17.82
C HIS A 362 0.97 -7.81 -17.62
N PRO A 363 0.47 -6.89 -18.47
CA PRO A 363 0.85 -5.47 -18.43
C PRO A 363 0.43 -4.78 -17.13
N GLY A 364 -0.70 -5.19 -16.54
CA GLY A 364 -1.21 -4.70 -15.25
C GLY A 364 -0.39 -5.09 -14.01
N ARG A 365 0.63 -5.96 -14.15
CA ARG A 365 1.40 -6.45 -12.99
C ARG A 365 2.25 -5.32 -12.40
N GLY A 366 2.15 -5.13 -11.09
CA GLY A 366 2.91 -4.10 -10.36
C GLY A 366 2.28 -2.71 -10.38
N LEU A 367 1.13 -2.56 -11.03
CA LEU A 367 0.36 -1.32 -11.07
C LEU A 367 -0.76 -1.41 -10.03
N THR A 368 -0.75 -0.53 -9.04
CA THR A 368 -1.74 -0.50 -7.96
C THR A 368 -2.37 0.88 -7.88
N LEU A 369 -3.70 0.93 -7.85
CA LEU A 369 -4.46 2.15 -7.56
C LEU A 369 -4.98 2.10 -6.13
N MET A 370 -4.83 3.18 -5.38
CA MET A 370 -5.25 3.27 -3.98
C MET A 370 -5.87 4.64 -3.67
N PRO A 371 -6.95 4.71 -2.87
CA PRO A 371 -7.42 5.99 -2.34
C PRO A 371 -6.40 6.64 -1.40
N VAL A 372 -6.43 7.98 -1.28
CA VAL A 372 -5.62 8.72 -0.29
C VAL A 372 -5.82 8.17 1.13
N HIS A 373 -7.06 7.85 1.52
CA HIS A 373 -7.36 7.33 2.86
C HIS A 373 -6.82 5.90 3.10
N GLY A 374 -6.49 5.16 2.03
CA GLY A 374 -5.90 3.82 2.10
C GLY A 374 -4.37 3.83 2.19
N LEU A 375 -3.73 5.01 2.01
CA LEU A 375 -2.28 5.13 1.96
C LEU A 375 -1.63 4.62 3.25
N ASN A 376 -0.64 3.75 3.08
CA ASN A 376 0.02 3.08 4.18
C ASN A 376 1.52 2.86 3.88
N VAL A 377 2.31 2.71 4.96
CA VAL A 377 3.76 2.48 4.88
C VAL A 377 4.11 1.22 4.10
N TRP A 378 3.41 0.11 4.33
CA TRP A 378 3.66 -1.16 3.66
C TRP A 378 3.57 -1.02 2.13
N SER A 379 2.51 -0.42 1.61
CA SER A 379 2.30 -0.19 0.17
C SER A 379 3.39 0.71 -0.40
N MET A 380 3.78 1.80 0.28
CA MET A 380 4.87 2.66 -0.20
C MET A 380 6.23 1.95 -0.27
N VAL A 381 6.50 0.99 0.63
CA VAL A 381 7.75 0.21 0.62
C VAL A 381 7.76 -0.84 -0.50
N HIS A 382 6.61 -1.43 -0.83
CA HIS A 382 6.52 -2.49 -1.84
C HIS A 382 6.52 -1.97 -3.29
N HIS A 383 6.29 -0.68 -3.48
CA HIS A 383 6.32 -0.04 -4.80
C HIS A 383 7.54 0.85 -4.91
N ASP A 384 8.11 0.93 -6.12
CA ASP A 384 9.30 1.71 -6.39
C ASP A 384 8.93 3.18 -6.50
N SER A 385 7.89 3.52 -7.26
CA SER A 385 7.43 4.89 -7.43
C SER A 385 6.05 5.13 -6.81
N LEU A 386 5.90 6.31 -6.21
CA LEU A 386 4.67 6.82 -5.63
C LEU A 386 4.15 7.96 -6.51
N ILE A 387 2.98 7.79 -7.11
CA ILE A 387 2.36 8.79 -8.00
C ILE A 387 1.10 9.34 -7.34
N LEU A 388 1.07 10.65 -7.08
CA LEU A 388 -0.07 11.35 -6.50
C LEU A 388 -0.76 12.22 -7.57
N SER A 389 -2.09 12.22 -7.61
CA SER A 389 -2.81 13.32 -8.28
C SER A 389 -2.65 14.61 -7.49
N ARG A 390 -2.72 15.77 -8.16
CA ARG A 390 -2.76 17.08 -7.53
C ARG A 390 -3.84 17.19 -6.45
N GLN A 391 -5.05 16.70 -6.73
CA GLN A 391 -6.16 16.72 -5.77
C GLN A 391 -5.87 15.81 -4.56
N ALA A 392 -5.31 14.63 -4.83
CA ALA A 392 -4.90 13.68 -3.80
C ALA A 392 -3.81 14.25 -2.88
N LEU A 393 -2.85 15.00 -3.43
CA LEU A 393 -1.79 15.68 -2.68
C LEU A 393 -2.39 16.70 -1.68
N ASP A 394 -3.29 17.56 -2.13
CA ASP A 394 -3.92 18.57 -1.26
C ASP A 394 -4.73 17.94 -0.11
N LEU A 395 -5.47 16.88 -0.41
CA LEU A 395 -6.22 16.12 0.58
C LEU A 395 -5.27 15.45 1.59
N LEU A 396 -4.17 14.88 1.10
CA LEU A 396 -3.16 14.25 1.93
C LEU A 396 -2.49 15.27 2.86
N GLU A 397 -2.08 16.43 2.34
CA GLU A 397 -1.44 17.48 3.15
C GLU A 397 -2.38 18.00 4.24
N SER A 398 -3.61 18.35 3.89
CA SER A 398 -4.60 18.85 4.85
C SER A 398 -4.88 17.84 5.97
N ARG A 399 -5.00 16.54 5.64
CA ARG A 399 -5.24 15.47 6.61
C ARG A 399 -4.03 15.24 7.52
N LEU A 400 -2.82 15.23 6.98
CA LEU A 400 -1.61 14.98 7.77
C LEU A 400 -1.26 16.17 8.67
N LEU A 401 -1.49 17.41 8.22
CA LEU A 401 -1.35 18.58 9.08
C LEU A 401 -2.37 18.58 10.22
N ALA A 402 -3.62 18.21 9.94
CA ALA A 402 -4.64 18.05 10.98
C ALA A 402 -4.26 16.93 11.96
N ALA A 403 -3.69 15.83 11.47
CA ALA A 403 -3.23 14.70 12.25
C ALA A 403 -2.07 15.06 13.21
N GLN A 404 -1.12 15.90 12.76
CA GLN A 404 -0.02 16.40 13.59
C GLN A 404 -0.51 17.33 14.71
N ARG A 405 -1.54 18.14 14.46
CA ARG A 405 -2.08 19.14 15.41
C ARG A 405 -3.10 18.56 16.39
N ARG A 406 -3.33 17.25 16.39
CA ARG A 406 -4.34 16.60 17.23
C ARG A 406 -3.98 16.75 18.71
N VAL A 407 -4.79 17.51 19.45
CA VAL A 407 -4.68 17.66 20.91
C VAL A 407 -5.06 16.34 21.59
N ILE A 408 -4.16 15.82 22.41
CA ILE A 408 -4.43 14.64 23.24
C ILE A 408 -5.38 15.06 24.38
N PRO A 409 -6.52 14.37 24.60
CA PRO A 409 -7.41 14.71 25.70
C PRO A 409 -6.68 14.66 27.05
N PRO A 410 -6.89 15.64 27.96
CA PRO A 410 -6.29 15.61 29.29
C PRO A 410 -6.74 14.34 30.02
N GLY A 411 -5.79 13.49 30.43
CA GLY A 411 -6.03 12.19 31.08
C GLY A 411 -5.49 10.97 30.32
N TYR A 412 -5.16 11.12 29.03
CA TYR A 412 -4.45 10.10 28.24
C TYR A 412 -2.98 10.50 28.07
N GLN A 413 -2.17 10.45 29.13
CA GLN A 413 -0.72 10.49 28.95
C GLN A 413 -0.28 9.16 28.35
N SER A 414 -0.18 9.07 27.02
CA SER A 414 0.63 7.99 26.43
C SER A 414 2.05 8.17 26.95
N ALA A 415 2.64 7.14 27.54
CA ALA A 415 3.97 7.15 28.19
C ALA A 415 5.16 7.49 27.25
N LEU A 416 4.90 8.04 26.08
CA LEU A 416 5.87 8.56 25.13
C LEU A 416 5.66 10.08 24.98
N GLU A 417 6.18 10.84 25.94
CA GLU A 417 6.60 12.24 25.74
C GLU A 417 7.84 12.34 24.82
N TRP A 418 8.13 11.30 24.06
CA TRP A 418 9.17 11.33 23.03
C TRP A 418 8.55 11.83 21.73
N GLY A 419 8.42 13.15 21.61
CA GLY A 419 8.55 13.79 20.30
C GLY A 419 9.98 13.55 19.80
N PRO A 420 10.19 13.28 18.49
CA PRO A 420 11.55 13.21 17.98
C PRO A 420 12.28 14.54 18.21
N PRO A 421 13.62 14.55 18.34
CA PRO A 421 14.39 15.77 18.19
C PRO A 421 14.25 16.23 16.72
N MET A 422 13.38 17.21 16.49
CA MET A 422 13.04 17.74 15.15
C MET A 422 14.21 18.58 14.58
N ALA A 423 15.28 17.88 14.20
CA ALA A 423 16.50 18.38 13.56
C ALA A 423 16.95 19.76 14.07
N GLY A 424 17.36 19.82 15.35
CA GLY A 424 18.23 20.90 15.79
C GLY A 424 19.59 20.74 15.11
N ASP A 425 19.87 21.60 14.13
CA ASP A 425 21.16 22.24 13.92
C ASP A 425 22.41 21.43 14.31
N TRP A 426 22.78 20.43 13.52
CA TRP A 426 24.13 19.85 13.56
C TRP A 426 25.12 20.59 12.66
N PHE A 427 24.63 21.42 11.73
CA PHE A 427 25.45 22.20 10.80
C PHE A 427 25.56 23.69 11.16
N VAL A 428 24.83 24.16 12.18
CA VAL A 428 25.00 25.52 12.70
C VAL A 428 25.64 25.40 14.08
N GLY A 429 26.96 25.55 14.12
CA GLY A 429 27.67 25.77 15.38
C GLY A 429 27.20 27.09 15.99
N ARG A 430 26.23 27.02 16.90
CA ARG A 430 26.01 28.06 17.91
C ARG A 430 25.91 27.39 19.26
N ASP A 431 26.75 27.89 20.16
CA ASP A 431 26.77 27.59 21.58
C ASP A 431 25.38 27.89 22.17
N HIS A 432 24.57 26.85 22.32
CA HIS A 432 23.42 26.89 23.21
C HIS A 432 23.82 26.13 24.48
N GLU A 433 23.81 26.84 25.61
CA GLU A 433 23.91 26.24 26.95
C GLU A 433 22.95 25.06 27.01
N ALA A 434 23.50 23.85 27.04
CA ALA A 434 22.72 22.65 27.21
C ALA A 434 22.05 22.73 28.58
N ASP A 435 20.72 22.85 28.61
CA ASP A 435 19.93 22.58 29.80
C ASP A 435 20.23 21.14 30.23
N MET A 436 21.14 21.04 31.21
CA MET A 436 21.58 19.81 31.88
C MET A 436 20.47 19.27 32.80
N SER A 437 19.25 19.14 32.31
CA SER A 437 18.21 18.31 32.94
C SER A 437 18.41 16.86 32.51
N TYR A 438 19.57 16.32 32.91
CA TYR A 438 19.87 14.90 32.86
C TYR A 438 18.87 14.21 33.79
N MET A 439 17.91 13.46 33.23
CA MET A 439 17.08 12.54 34.01
C MET A 439 18.03 11.62 34.79
N PRO A 440 17.95 11.56 36.14
CA PRO A 440 18.81 10.69 36.89
C PRO A 440 18.49 9.25 36.51
N SER A 441 19.55 8.52 36.21
CA SER A 441 19.61 7.08 35.98
C SER A 441 18.56 6.32 36.76
N ARG A 442 17.80 5.48 36.04
CA ARG A 442 17.04 4.35 36.58
C ARG A 442 18.01 3.35 37.23
N HIS A 443 18.44 3.65 38.45
CA HIS A 443 18.95 2.68 39.39
C HIS A 443 18.04 2.71 40.62
N PHE A 444 17.75 1.52 41.14
CA PHE A 444 16.91 1.26 42.32
C PHE A 444 17.59 1.78 43.61
N SER A 445 17.85 3.08 43.67
CA SER A 445 18.41 3.78 44.81
C SER A 445 18.03 5.27 44.72
N GLY A 446 16.73 5.55 44.69
CA GLY A 446 16.22 6.89 44.99
C GLY A 446 15.96 6.99 46.49
N ASP A 447 16.37 8.10 47.11
CA ASP A 447 16.04 8.41 48.50
C ASP A 447 14.53 8.31 48.70
N LEU A 448 14.11 7.58 49.73
CA LEU A 448 12.71 7.46 50.10
C LEU A 448 12.16 8.85 50.44
N GLY A 449 11.25 9.33 49.60
CA GLY A 449 10.46 10.53 49.87
C GLY A 449 9.68 10.44 51.19
N ASP A 450 9.35 11.61 51.73
CA ASP A 450 8.80 11.82 53.07
C ASP A 450 7.65 10.86 53.40
N ALA A 451 7.75 10.19 54.55
CA ALA A 451 6.89 9.06 54.91
C ALA A 451 5.40 9.43 55.02
N ASP A 452 5.10 10.70 55.23
CA ASP A 452 3.73 11.21 55.35
C ASP A 452 3.02 11.35 54.00
N GLU A 453 3.76 11.59 52.91
CA GLU A 453 3.20 11.64 51.55
C GLU A 453 2.79 10.24 51.07
N LEU A 454 3.56 9.21 51.48
CA LEU A 454 3.24 7.81 51.22
C LEU A 454 2.02 7.32 52.00
N LYS A 455 1.79 7.82 53.23
CA LYS A 455 0.59 7.49 54.02
C LYS A 455 -0.68 8.09 53.43
N GLN A 456 -0.62 9.31 52.89
CA GLN A 456 -1.78 9.95 52.27
C GLN A 456 -2.20 9.28 50.96
N ARG A 457 -1.27 8.64 50.23
CA ARG A 457 -1.59 7.88 49.01
C ARG A 457 -2.13 6.46 49.27
N LEU A 458 -1.97 5.95 50.49
CA LEU A 458 -2.43 4.62 50.90
C LEU A 458 -3.80 4.63 51.60
N GLN A 459 -4.29 5.81 52.01
CA GLN A 459 -5.69 6.04 52.39
C GLN A 459 -6.50 6.39 51.15
#